data_AF-A0A2D9RYA2-F1
#
_entry.id   AF-A0A2D9RYA2-F1
#
_cell.length_a   1.000
_cell.length_b   1.000
_cell.length_c   1.000
_cell.angle_alpha   90.00
_cell.angle_beta   90.00
_cell.angle_gamma   90.00
#
_symmetry.space_group_name_H-M   'P 1'
#
loop_
_entity.id
_entity.type
_entity.pdbx_description
1 polymer ?
#
loop_
_entity_poly.entity_id
_entity_poly.type
_entity_poly.pdbx_seq_one_letter_code
_entity_poly.pdbx_strand_id
1 'polypeptide(L)' 'ANVGGFSAPQNSRFEGRVTFIKGGESDYITRQHQGIIGQYFPNAKAKIVEGVGHWLHAEKPQVVNGLVERALLD' A
#
# COMPACT_ATOMS: atom_id res chain seq x y z
N ALA A 1 -12.26 -15.72 -0.97
CA ALA A 1 -12.65 -14.88 -2.12
C ALA A 1 -11.41 -14.15 -2.59
N ASN A 2 -10.89 -14.49 -3.76
CA ASN A 2 -9.74 -13.80 -4.36
C ASN A 2 -10.30 -12.75 -5.32
N VAL A 3 -10.20 -11.48 -4.98
CA VAL A 3 -10.45 -10.43 -5.97
C VAL A 3 -9.27 -10.47 -6.95
N GLY A 4 -9.49 -10.99 -8.16
CA GLY A 4 -8.70 -10.66 -9.34
C GLY A 4 -7.92 -11.79 -10.03
N GLY A 5 -7.74 -12.97 -9.45
CA GLY A 5 -7.04 -14.09 -10.12
C GLY A 5 -5.63 -13.75 -10.64
N PHE A 6 -5.01 -12.68 -10.13
CA PHE A 6 -3.71 -12.20 -10.59
C PHE A 6 -2.62 -13.16 -10.11
N SER A 7 -2.11 -13.97 -11.04
CA SER A 7 -0.88 -14.71 -10.84
C SER A 7 0.28 -13.77 -11.15
N ALA A 8 0.84 -13.15 -10.13
CA ALA A 8 2.05 -12.36 -10.30
C ALA A 8 3.14 -13.24 -10.93
N PRO A 9 3.81 -12.80 -12.01
CA PRO A 9 4.80 -13.62 -12.66
C PRO A 9 5.94 -13.95 -11.67
N GLN A 10 6.32 -15.22 -11.61
CA GLN A 10 7.36 -15.67 -10.69
C GLN A 10 8.66 -14.92 -10.94
N ASN A 11 9.35 -14.52 -9.87
CA ASN A 11 10.59 -13.75 -9.90
C ASN A 11 10.50 -12.33 -10.50
N SER A 12 9.30 -11.78 -10.65
CA SER A 12 9.14 -10.38 -11.06
C SER A 12 9.37 -9.46 -9.87
N ARG A 13 10.18 -8.42 -10.06
CA ARG A 13 10.41 -7.37 -9.06
C ARG A 13 10.24 -6.02 -9.72
N PHE A 14 9.55 -5.11 -9.06
CA PHE A 14 9.49 -3.72 -9.45
C PHE A 14 10.51 -2.94 -8.62
N GLU A 15 11.61 -2.57 -9.27
CA GLU A 15 12.74 -1.86 -8.63
C GLU A 15 12.46 -0.36 -8.44
N GLY A 16 11.34 0.15 -8.97
CA GLY A 16 10.94 1.54 -8.75
C GLY A 16 10.49 1.80 -7.31
N ARG A 17 10.41 3.08 -6.96
CA ARG A 17 9.86 3.50 -5.66
C ARG A 17 8.37 3.23 -5.61
N VAL A 18 7.91 2.66 -4.50
CA VAL A 18 6.49 2.39 -4.25
C VAL A 18 6.14 2.91 -2.87
N THR A 19 5.01 3.60 -2.75
CA THR A 19 4.45 4.00 -1.45
C THR A 19 3.10 3.33 -1.27
N PHE A 20 3.01 2.42 -0.30
CA PHE A 20 1.75 1.87 0.18
C PHE A 20 1.14 2.84 1.19
N ILE A 21 -0.10 3.26 0.97
CA ILE A 21 -0.87 4.04 1.93
C ILE A 21 -1.97 3.14 2.48
N LYS A 22 -1.99 2.88 3.79
CA LYS A 22 -3.02 2.05 4.43
C LYS A 22 -3.72 2.76 5.58
N GLY A 23 -4.98 2.41 5.82
CA GLY A 23 -5.66 2.74 7.08
C GLY A 23 -5.11 1.91 8.24
N GLY A 24 -4.94 2.54 9.40
CA GLY A 24 -4.48 1.88 10.64
C GLY A 24 -5.41 0.77 11.08
N GLU A 25 -6.72 0.99 10.95
CA GLU A 25 -7.79 0.04 11.33
C GLU A 25 -8.17 -0.91 10.17
N SER A 26 -7.39 -0.92 9.08
CA SER A 26 -7.65 -1.79 7.93
C SER A 26 -6.82 -3.07 7.95
N ASP A 27 -7.53 -4.20 7.83
CA ASP A 27 -6.94 -5.55 7.76
C ASP A 27 -6.58 -6.02 6.35
N TYR A 28 -6.65 -5.14 5.34
CA TYR A 28 -6.30 -5.50 3.96
C TYR A 28 -4.79 -5.67 3.77
N ILE A 29 -3.99 -4.87 4.47
CA ILE A 29 -2.53 -5.00 4.51
C ILE A 29 -2.10 -5.27 5.96
N THR A 30 -1.76 -6.52 6.25
CA THR A 30 -1.33 -6.99 7.56
C THR A 30 0.19 -7.17 7.60
N ARG A 31 0.74 -7.44 8.80
CA ARG A 31 2.18 -7.78 8.95
C ARG A 31 2.57 -9.03 8.15
N GLN A 32 1.65 -9.98 7.97
CA GLN A 32 1.91 -11.20 7.20
C GLN A 32 2.17 -10.90 5.71
N HIS A 33 1.64 -9.79 5.19
CA HIS A 33 1.87 -9.36 3.81
C HIS A 33 3.23 -8.68 3.60
N GLN A 34 4.00 -8.37 4.66
CA GLN A 34 5.29 -7.68 4.50
C GLN A 34 6.29 -8.48 3.67
N GLY A 35 6.34 -9.81 3.87
CA GLY A 35 7.25 -10.68 3.12
C GLY A 35 6.96 -10.68 1.62
N ILE A 36 5.69 -10.86 1.25
CA ILE A 36 5.28 -10.88 -0.17
C ILE A 36 5.41 -9.49 -0.81
N ILE A 37 5.13 -8.41 -0.08
CA ILE A 37 5.33 -7.03 -0.56
C ILE A 37 6.82 -6.79 -0.83
N GLY A 38 7.71 -7.14 0.09
CA GLY A 38 9.16 -6.95 -0.09
C GLY A 38 9.75 -7.81 -1.22
N GLN A 39 9.15 -8.97 -1.49
CA GLN A 39 9.53 -9.81 -2.62
C GLN A 39 9.28 -9.09 -3.96
N TYR A 40 8.08 -8.53 -4.16
CA TYR A 40 7.71 -7.86 -5.41
C TYR A 40 8.15 -6.40 -5.50
N PHE A 41 8.23 -5.70 -4.38
CA PHE A 41 8.48 -4.25 -4.28
C PHE A 41 9.58 -3.96 -3.24
N PRO A 42 10.85 -4.28 -3.54
CA PRO A 42 11.94 -4.15 -2.58
C PRO A 42 12.17 -2.73 -2.07
N ASN A 43 11.81 -1.72 -2.87
CA ASN A 43 11.96 -0.30 -2.52
C ASN A 43 10.67 0.33 -1.97
N ALA A 44 9.73 -0.50 -1.50
CA ALA A 44 8.46 -0.05 -0.96
C ALA A 44 8.59 0.62 0.41
N LYS A 45 7.84 1.70 0.61
CA LYS A 45 7.58 2.32 1.91
C LYS A 45 6.11 2.21 2.25
N ALA A 46 5.79 2.17 3.54
CA ALA A 46 4.42 2.21 4.03
C ALA A 46 4.14 3.53 4.77
N LYS A 47 2.97 4.12 4.54
CA LYS A 47 2.40 5.23 5.29
C LYS A 47 1.07 4.77 5.86
N ILE A 48 0.92 4.90 7.18
CA ILE A 48 -0.27 4.49 7.91
C ILE A 48 -1.05 5.73 8.29
N VAL A 49 -2.34 5.74 7.94
CA VAL A 49 -3.29 6.78 8.36
C VAL A 49 -4.05 6.24 9.55
N GLU A 50 -3.77 6.78 10.74
CA GLU A 50 -4.39 6.31 11.98
C GLU A 50 -5.90 6.63 12.04
N GLY A 51 -6.68 5.75 12.67
CA GLY A 51 -8.11 5.94 12.91
C GLY A 51 -8.96 5.99 11.64
N VAL A 52 -8.55 5.29 10.57
CA VAL A 52 -9.39 5.05 9.38
C VAL A 52 -9.30 3.59 8.95
N GLY A 53 -10.38 3.10 8.36
CA GLY A 53 -10.50 1.76 7.83
C GLY A 53 -10.03 1.63 6.38
N HIS A 54 -10.74 0.83 5.61
CA HIS A 54 -10.39 0.52 4.22
C HIS A 54 -10.58 1.72 3.27
N TRP A 55 -11.58 2.56 3.53
CA TRP A 55 -11.96 3.67 2.66
C TRP A 55 -11.25 4.96 3.09
N LEU A 56 -9.96 4.89 3.40
CA LEU A 56 -9.15 6.02 3.89
C LEU A 56 -9.28 7.29 3.04
N HIS A 57 -9.44 7.15 1.72
CA HIS A 57 -9.60 8.27 0.79
C HIS A 57 -10.96 8.97 0.94
N ALA A 58 -11.99 8.27 1.40
CA ALA A 58 -13.29 8.83 1.74
C ALA A 58 -13.35 9.30 3.20
N GLU A 59 -12.68 8.60 4.12
CA GLU A 59 -12.69 8.90 5.56
C GLU A 59 -11.81 10.11 5.92
N LYS A 60 -10.61 10.24 5.33
CA LYS A 60 -9.68 11.36 5.54
C LYS A 60 -9.05 11.83 4.21
N PRO A 61 -9.85 12.39 3.29
CA PRO A 61 -9.41 12.71 1.93
C PRO A 61 -8.20 13.65 1.89
N GLN A 62 -8.16 14.68 2.74
CA GLN A 62 -7.07 15.66 2.75
C GLN A 62 -5.74 15.02 3.16
N VAL A 63 -5.76 14.12 4.14
CA VAL A 63 -4.55 13.40 4.58
C VAL A 63 -4.05 12.49 3.46
N VAL A 64 -4.96 11.74 2.83
CA VAL A 64 -4.60 10.84 1.74
C VAL A 64 -4.05 11.60 0.54
N ASN A 65 -4.70 12.69 0.11
CA ASN A 65 -4.23 13.51 -1.01
C ASN A 65 -2.82 14.07 -0.74
N GLY A 66 -2.57 14.60 0.46
CA GLY A 66 -1.23 15.08 0.81
C GLY A 66 -0.17 13.96 0.90
N LEU A 67 -0.55 12.71 1.15
CA LEU A 67 0.36 11.57 1.06
C LEU A 67 0.64 11.17 -0.39
N VAL A 68 -0.36 11.26 -1.27
CA VAL A 68 -0.20 11.03 -2.72
C VAL A 68 0.73 12.09 -3.32
N GLU A 69 0.50 13.37 -3.03
CA GLU A 69 1.36 14.47 -3.50
C GLU A 69 2.83 14.25 -3.10
N ARG A 70 3.09 13.93 -1.82
CA ARG A 70 4.45 13.63 -1.36
C ARG A 70 5.06 12.43 -2.07
N ALA A 71 4.28 11.38 -2.29
CA ALA A 71 4.77 10.18 -2.98
C ALA A 71 5.15 10.45 -4.45
N LEU A 72 4.51 11.43 -5.09
CA LEU A 72 4.80 11.83 -6.47
C LEU A 72 5.99 12.81 -6.60
N LEU A 73 6.30 13.55 -5.53
CA LEU A 73 7.36 14.55 -5.49
C LEU A 73 8.70 14.00 -4.98
N ASP A 74 8.65 12.99 -4.11
CA ASP A 74 9.83 12.15 -3.82
C ASP A 74 10.31 11.50 -5.11
#